data_AF-A0A414S6E1-F1
#
_entry.id   AF-A0A414S6E1-F1
#
_cell.length_a   1.000
_cell.length_b   1.000
_cell.length_c   1.000
_cell.angle_alpha   90.00
_cell.angle_beta   90.00
_cell.angle_gamma   90.00
#
_symmetry.space_group_name_H-M   'P 1'
#
loop_
_entity.id
_entity.type
_entity.pdbx_description
1 polymer ?
#
loop_
_entity_poly.entity_id
_entity_poly.type
_entity_poly.pdbx_seq_one_letter_code
_entity_poly.pdbx_strand_id
1 'polypeptide(L)'
;MKKIINYKKYDTETATEIGAWSQGIAGTFEYVHESLFRKNNGEYFLHGEGGAASKYQEKIGTNLWRGGSVIIPLTPDEAKAWCEEQITYEE
;
A
#
# COMPACT_ATOMS: atom_id res chain seq x y z
N MET A 1 9.82 0.35 3.77
CA MET A 1 9.34 -1.03 4.01
C MET A 1 9.99 -1.99 3.01
N LYS A 2 10.46 -3.17 3.45
CA LYS A 2 11.06 -4.19 2.58
C LYS A 2 10.40 -5.53 2.86
N LYS A 3 9.94 -6.22 1.80
CA LYS A 3 9.34 -7.55 1.91
C LYS A 3 9.77 -8.43 0.75
N ILE A 4 9.95 -9.72 1.01
CA ILE A 4 10.18 -10.73 -0.02
C ILE A 4 8.89 -11.51 -0.18
N ILE A 5 8.33 -11.49 -1.38
CA ILE A 5 7.10 -12.22 -1.72
C ILE A 5 7.40 -13.02 -2.99
N ASN A 6 7.19 -14.33 -2.97
CA ASN A 6 7.48 -15.24 -4.09
C ASN A 6 8.89 -15.05 -4.68
N TYR A 7 9.92 -15.01 -3.82
CA TYR A 7 11.32 -14.78 -4.18
C TYR A 7 11.62 -13.42 -4.83
N LYS A 8 10.64 -12.53 -4.93
CA LYS A 8 10.81 -11.16 -5.43
C LYS A 8 10.94 -10.20 -4.26
N LYS A 9 11.96 -9.35 -4.31
CA LYS A 9 12.14 -8.25 -3.37
C LYS A 9 11.23 -7.08 -3.75
N TYR A 10 10.48 -6.59 -2.78
CA TYR A 10 9.69 -5.36 -2.85
C TYR A 10 10.25 -4.40 -1.81
N ASP A 11 10.65 -3.23 -2.26
CA ASP A 11 11.43 -2.28 -1.48
C ASP A 11 10.96 -0.88 -1.84
N THR A 12 10.23 -0.26 -0.91
CA THR A 12 9.66 1.08 -1.09
C THR A 12 10.73 2.17 -1.13
N GLU A 13 11.97 1.90 -0.70
CA GLU A 13 13.06 2.89 -0.72
C GLU A 13 13.75 2.93 -2.08
N THR A 14 13.84 1.79 -2.76
CA THR A 14 14.49 1.69 -4.09
C THR A 14 13.53 1.85 -5.25
N ALA A 15 12.22 1.72 -4.99
CA ALA A 15 11.19 1.84 -6.01
C ALA A 15 10.78 3.30 -6.21
N THR A 16 10.30 3.63 -7.41
CA THR A 16 9.76 4.96 -7.72
C THR A 16 8.31 5.01 -7.29
N GLU A 17 7.97 5.93 -6.39
CA GLU A 17 6.58 6.23 -6.05
C GLU A 17 5.89 6.91 -7.23
N ILE A 18 4.77 6.34 -7.67
CA ILE A 18 3.95 6.87 -8.76
C ILE A 18 2.87 7.81 -8.20
N GLY A 19 2.35 7.47 -7.03
CA GLY A 19 1.49 8.35 -6.27
C GLY A 19 1.01 7.68 -5.00
N ALA A 20 0.36 8.47 -4.15
CA ALA A 20 -0.16 8.02 -2.89
C ALA A 20 -1.57 8.57 -2.67
N TRP A 21 -2.34 7.79 -1.94
CA TRP A 21 -3.67 8.10 -1.49
C TRP A 21 -3.74 7.88 0.00
N SER A 22 -4.49 8.72 0.71
CA SER A 22 -4.79 8.49 2.12
C SER A 22 -6.23 8.87 2.41
N GLN A 23 -6.79 8.17 3.38
CA GLN A 23 -8.11 8.43 3.91
C GLN A 23 -8.09 8.42 5.43
N GLY A 24 -8.80 9.37 6.01
CA GLY A 24 -8.85 9.56 7.45
C GLY A 24 -7.68 10.39 7.97
N ILE A 25 -7.60 10.48 9.30
CA ILE A 25 -6.61 11.30 10.00
C ILE A 25 -5.48 10.37 10.48
N ALA A 26 -4.24 10.72 10.20
CA ALA A 26 -3.08 9.95 10.67
C ALA A 26 -3.14 9.75 12.19
N GLY A 27 -3.02 8.48 12.62
CA GLY A 27 -3.14 8.10 14.03
C GLY A 27 -4.53 7.67 14.49
N THR A 28 -5.56 7.75 13.63
CA THR A 28 -6.86 7.13 13.93
C THR A 28 -6.87 5.64 13.57
N PHE A 29 -7.78 4.89 14.19
CA PHE A 29 -7.93 3.45 13.90
C PHE A 29 -8.40 3.17 12.48
N GLU A 30 -9.11 4.11 11.86
CA GLU A 30 -9.67 4.02 10.51
C GLU A 30 -8.71 4.56 9.43
N TYR A 31 -7.55 5.10 9.82
CA TYR A 31 -6.58 5.63 8.88
C TYR A 31 -6.19 4.58 7.84
N VAL A 32 -6.16 4.99 6.57
CA VAL A 32 -5.68 4.20 5.44
C VAL A 32 -4.72 5.06 4.64
N HIS A 33 -3.61 4.47 4.22
CA HIS A 33 -2.66 5.06 3.30
C HIS A 33 -2.24 4.00 2.29
N GLU A 34 -2.29 4.35 1.01
CA GLU A 34 -1.94 3.46 -0.09
C GLU A 34 -0.99 4.20 -1.01
N SER A 35 0.20 3.65 -1.20
CA SER A 35 1.21 4.22 -2.09
C SER A 35 1.54 3.23 -3.20
N LEU A 36 1.38 3.65 -4.44
CA LEU A 36 1.73 2.84 -5.60
C LEU A 36 3.19 3.06 -5.97
N PHE A 37 3.94 1.98 -6.04
CA PHE A 37 5.35 1.99 -6.40
C PHE A 37 5.60 1.19 -7.68
N ARG A 38 6.58 1.67 -8.46
CA ARG A 38 7.14 0.98 -9.61
C ARG A 38 8.59 0.60 -9.35
N LYS A 39 8.90 -0.68 -9.48
CA LYS A 39 10.27 -1.21 -9.39
C LYS A 39 11.08 -0.86 -10.64
N ASN A 40 12.40 -0.90 -10.51
CA ASN A 40 13.33 -0.67 -11.62
C ASN A 40 13.21 -1.71 -12.76
N ASN A 41 12.67 -2.89 -12.47
CA ASN A 41 12.41 -3.93 -13.47
C ASN A 41 11.04 -3.79 -14.16
N GLY A 42 10.29 -2.71 -13.86
CA GLY A 42 8.97 -2.44 -14.45
C GLY A 42 7.79 -3.09 -13.74
N GLU A 43 8.01 -3.86 -12.67
CA GLU A 43 6.91 -4.41 -11.86
C GLU A 43 6.30 -3.35 -10.95
N TYR A 44 4.99 -3.44 -10.72
CA TYR A 44 4.26 -2.54 -9.83
C TYR A 44 3.90 -3.24 -8.52
N PHE A 45 3.79 -2.47 -7.45
CA PHE A 45 3.27 -2.95 -6.18
C PHE A 45 2.65 -1.82 -5.39
N LEU A 46 1.60 -2.15 -4.66
CA LEU A 46 0.94 -1.25 -3.73
C LEU A 46 1.46 -1.50 -2.32
N HIS A 47 1.83 -0.43 -1.63
CA HIS A 47 2.08 -0.45 -0.20
C HIS A 47 0.85 0.13 0.51
N GLY A 48 0.07 -0.75 1.13
CA GLY A 48 -1.08 -0.38 1.93
C GLY A 48 -0.70 -0.35 3.41
N GLU A 49 -0.93 0.75 4.08
CA GLU A 49 -0.79 0.93 5.52
C GLU A 49 -2.13 1.37 6.10
N GLY A 50 -2.46 0.93 7.30
CA GLY A 50 -3.63 1.45 7.97
C GLY A 50 -3.71 1.12 9.44
N GLY A 51 -4.66 1.77 10.12
CA GLY A 51 -4.93 1.60 11.54
C GLY A 51 -5.58 0.26 11.88
N ALA A 52 -5.77 0.01 13.18
CA ALA A 52 -6.27 -1.26 13.71
C ALA A 52 -7.74 -1.57 13.35
N ALA A 53 -8.48 -0.61 12.78
CA ALA A 53 -9.85 -0.77 12.28
C ALA A 53 -9.94 -0.57 10.75
N SER A 54 -8.80 -0.58 10.05
CA SER A 54 -8.73 -0.40 8.60
C SER A 54 -8.73 -1.74 7.84
N LYS A 55 -8.86 -1.68 6.51
CA LYS A 55 -8.67 -2.85 5.63
C LYS A 55 -7.27 -3.48 5.74
N TYR A 56 -6.30 -2.74 6.29
CA TYR A 56 -4.92 -3.16 6.51
C TYR A 56 -4.62 -3.57 7.95
N GLN A 57 -5.65 -3.77 8.79
CA GLN A 57 -5.48 -4.24 10.15
C GLN A 57 -4.74 -5.59 10.21
N GLU A 58 -3.86 -5.75 11.19
CA GLU A 58 -3.18 -7.01 11.46
C GLU A 58 -3.68 -7.59 12.78
N LYS A 59 -4.15 -8.84 12.74
CA LYS A 59 -4.57 -9.57 13.94
C LYS A 59 -3.35 -10.12 14.66
N ILE A 60 -3.14 -9.67 15.90
CA ILE A 60 -2.01 -10.07 16.74
C ILE A 60 -2.40 -10.94 17.94
N GLY A 61 -3.70 -11.18 18.15
CA GLY A 61 -4.17 -12.07 19.22
C GLY A 61 -5.69 -12.28 19.21
N THR A 62 -6.19 -12.91 20.27
CA THR A 62 -7.62 -13.02 20.52
C THR A 62 -8.17 -11.65 20.89
N ASN A 63 -9.05 -11.11 20.06
CA ASN A 63 -9.62 -9.76 20.20
C ASN A 63 -8.58 -8.62 20.22
N LEU A 64 -7.42 -8.80 19.58
CA LEU A 64 -6.39 -7.78 19.50
C LEU A 64 -5.94 -7.57 18.04
N TRP A 65 -6.13 -6.34 17.58
CA TRP A 65 -5.73 -5.86 16.27
C TRP A 65 -4.78 -4.69 16.42
N ARG A 66 -3.84 -4.57 15.49
CA ARG A 66 -2.97 -3.39 15.36
C ARG A 66 -3.06 -2.84 13.96
N GLY A 67 -2.61 -1.59 13.80
CA GLY A 67 -2.32 -1.06 12.48
C GLY A 67 -1.28 -1.94 11.79
N GLY A 68 -1.51 -2.22 10.52
CA GLY A 68 -0.70 -3.11 9.72
C GLY A 68 -0.25 -2.44 8.43
N SER A 69 0.76 -3.04 7.82
CA SER A 69 1.17 -2.70 6.47
C SER A 69 1.35 -3.94 5.63
N VAL A 70 0.95 -3.84 4.36
CA VAL A 70 0.97 -4.92 3.39
C VAL A 70 1.61 -4.43 2.09
N ILE A 71 2.30 -5.34 1.42
CA ILE A 71 2.76 -5.14 0.06
C ILE A 71 1.94 -6.07 -0.82
N ILE A 72 1.27 -5.50 -1.81
CA ILE A 72 0.45 -6.22 -2.79
C ILE A 72 1.12 -6.03 -4.15
N PRO A 73 1.73 -7.07 -4.72
CA PRO A 73 2.22 -7.02 -6.10
C PRO A 73 1.04 -6.78 -7.05
N LEU A 74 1.19 -5.84 -7.98
CA LEU A 74 0.17 -5.51 -8.97
C LEU A 74 0.69 -5.76 -10.38
N THR A 75 -0.21 -6.18 -11.25
CA THR A 75 0.02 -6.11 -12.69
C THR A 75 -0.05 -4.64 -13.17
N PRO A 76 0.50 -4.32 -14.35
CA PRO A 76 0.42 -2.97 -14.91
C PRO A 76 -1.02 -2.46 -15.08
N ASP A 77 -1.96 -3.37 -15.39
CA ASP A 77 -3.37 -3.04 -15.57
C ASP A 77 -4.04 -2.70 -14.23
N GLU A 78 -3.80 -3.51 -13.19
CA GLU A 78 -4.27 -3.23 -11.83
C GLU A 78 -3.68 -1.94 -11.26
N ALA A 79 -2.40 -1.67 -11.52
CA ALA A 79 -1.75 -0.44 -11.12
C ALA A 79 -2.38 0.79 -11.80
N LYS A 80 -2.74 0.66 -13.09
CA LYS A 80 -3.43 1.72 -13.82
C LYS A 80 -4.84 1.94 -13.28
N ALA A 81 -5.61 0.88 -13.07
CA ALA A 81 -6.94 0.96 -12.48
C ALA A 81 -6.89 1.65 -11.10
N TRP A 82 -5.92 1.28 -10.26
CA TRP A 82 -5.72 1.94 -8.97
C TRP A 82 -5.43 3.44 -9.12
N CYS A 83 -4.58 3.84 -10.06
CA CYS A 83 -4.34 5.26 -10.33
C CYS A 83 -5.63 5.97 -10.78
N GLU A 84 -6.42 5.38 -11.66
CA GLU A 84 -7.67 5.97 -12.15
C GLU A 84 -8.74 6.10 -11.04
N GLU A 85 -8.76 5.18 -10.08
CA GLU A 85 -9.69 5.21 -8.95
C GLU A 85 -9.25 6.15 -7.81
N GLN A 86 -7.95 6.21 -7.50
CA GLN A 86 -7.42 6.83 -6.28
C GLN A 86 -6.66 8.14 -6.51
N ILE A 87 -6.01 8.30 -7.67
CA ILE A 87 -5.30 9.53 -8.01
C ILE A 87 -6.20 10.37 -8.92
N THR A 88 -6.89 11.34 -8.34
CA THR A 88 -7.49 12.42 -9.13
C THR A 88 -6.37 13.37 -9.58
N TYR A 89 -6.20 13.50 -10.90
CA TYR A 89 -5.31 14.52 -11.47
C TYR A 89 -5.94 15.90 -11.23
N GLU A 90 -5.35 16.69 -10.34
CA GLU A 90 -5.62 18.13 -10.28
C GLU A 90 -4.62 18.84 -11.24
N GLU A 91 -5.16 19.50 -12.26
CA GLU A 91 -4.43 20.34 -13.23
C GLU A 91 -3.76 21.57 -12.60
#